data_AF-A0A2W4QUJ8-F1
#
_entry.id   AF-A0A2W4QUJ8-F1
#
_cell.length_a   1.000
_cell.length_b   1.000
_cell.length_c   1.000
_cell.angle_alpha   90.00
_cell.angle_beta   90.00
_cell.angle_gamma   90.00
#
_symmetry.space_group_name_H-M   'P 1'
#
loop_
_entity.id
_entity.type
_entity.pdbx_description
1 polymer ?
#
loop_
_entity_poly.entity_id
_entity_poly.type
_entity_poly.pdbx_seq_one_letter_code
_entity_poly.pdbx_strand_id
1 'polypeptide(L)'
;IDGYDVLLPVDRGQHPNITILRCIPSTEGSVLTLFLKDTTYVPNPQDEYFAAGYMAVCERLPGETFYAATVYHEWFMVDNQN
;
A
#
# COMPACT_ATOMS: atom_id res chain seq x y z
N ILE A 1 10.11 -3.64 -3.31
CA ILE A 1 8.82 -4.38 -3.31
C ILE A 1 8.70 -5.08 -4.65
N ASP A 2 8.69 -6.41 -4.70
CA ASP A 2 8.64 -7.21 -5.95
C ASP A 2 9.63 -6.74 -7.04
N GLY A 3 10.87 -6.43 -6.65
CA GLY A 3 11.90 -5.94 -7.57
C GLY A 3 11.84 -4.44 -7.91
N TYR A 4 10.82 -3.71 -7.43
CA TYR A 4 10.71 -2.26 -7.59
C TYR A 4 11.23 -1.51 -6.37
N ASP A 5 11.96 -0.42 -6.62
CA ASP A 5 12.32 0.56 -5.60
C ASP A 5 11.14 1.50 -5.37
N VAL A 6 10.55 1.45 -4.17
CA VAL A 6 9.36 2.22 -3.81
C VAL A 6 9.65 3.00 -2.54
N LEU A 7 9.47 4.31 -2.61
CA LEU A 7 9.50 5.22 -1.47
C LEU A 7 8.10 5.25 -0.84
N LEU A 8 7.91 4.48 0.24
CA LEU A 8 6.70 4.53 1.05
C LEU A 8 6.78 5.70 2.06
N PRO A 9 5.71 6.49 2.23
CA PRO A 9 5.66 7.60 3.18
C PRO A 9 5.38 7.10 4.61
N VAL A 10 6.14 6.09 5.06
CA VAL A 10 6.05 5.48 6.40
C VAL A 10 7.44 5.37 7.00
N ASP A 11 7.53 5.40 8.33
CA ASP A 11 8.82 5.28 9.01
C ASP A 11 9.39 3.85 8.89
N ARG A 12 10.71 3.72 8.81
CA ARG A 12 11.38 2.42 8.71
C ARG A 12 11.05 1.49 9.88
N GLY A 13 10.80 2.02 11.07
CA GLY A 13 10.38 1.25 12.23
C GLY A 13 9.02 0.57 12.08
N GLN A 14 8.18 1.05 11.15
CA GLN A 14 6.87 0.46 10.85
C GLN A 14 6.96 -0.68 9.83
N HIS A 15 8.05 -0.78 9.07
CA HIS A 15 8.19 -1.78 8.00
C HIS A 15 7.96 -3.23 8.44
N PRO A 16 8.37 -3.70 9.64
CA PRO A 16 8.08 -5.06 10.09
C PRO A 16 6.58 -5.40 10.21
N ASN A 17 5.71 -4.38 10.32
CA ASN A 17 4.26 -4.54 10.41
C ASN A 17 3.57 -4.51 9.04
N ILE A 18 4.32 -4.23 7.97
CA ILE A 18 3.78 -4.08 6.62
C ILE A 18 3.97 -5.37 5.83
N THR A 19 2.86 -5.95 5.37
CA THR A 19 2.84 -7.06 4.42
C THR A 19 2.33 -6.56 3.08
N ILE A 20 3.09 -6.80 2.00
CA ILE A 20 2.62 -6.54 0.64
C ILE A 20 1.74 -7.71 0.20
N LEU A 21 0.47 -7.42 -0.11
CA LEU A 21 -0.50 -8.42 -0.54
C LEU A 21 -0.52 -8.59 -2.05
N ARG A 22 -0.42 -7.48 -2.80
CA ARG A 22 -0.35 -7.46 -4.26
C ARG A 22 0.47 -6.27 -4.75
N CYS A 23 1.20 -6.48 -5.84
CA CYS A 23 1.88 -5.44 -6.60
C CYS A 23 1.42 -5.54 -8.07
N ILE A 24 0.83 -4.47 -8.59
CA ILE A 24 0.25 -4.45 -9.93
C ILE A 24 0.87 -3.30 -10.73
N PRO A 25 1.83 -3.56 -11.63
CA PRO A 25 2.36 -2.55 -12.53
C PRO A 25 1.35 -2.18 -13.61
N SER A 26 1.34 -0.89 -13.99
CA SER A 26 0.66 -0.43 -15.20
C SER A 26 1.37 -0.95 -16.45
N THR A 27 0.68 -0.96 -17.60
CA THR A 27 1.23 -1.45 -18.88
C THR A 27 2.49 -0.71 -19.29
N GLU A 28 2.55 0.60 -19.03
CA GLU A 28 3.68 1.47 -19.37
C GLU A 28 4.77 1.50 -18.28
N GLY A 29 4.55 0.84 -17.14
CA GLY A 29 5.50 0.84 -16.01
C GLY A 29 5.75 2.22 -15.42
N SER A 30 4.82 3.15 -15.56
CA SER A 30 4.86 4.48 -14.94
C SER A 30 4.20 4.51 -13.57
N VAL A 31 3.33 3.53 -13.29
CA VAL A 31 2.53 3.43 -12.06
C VAL A 31 2.60 2.00 -11.52
N LEU A 32 2.69 1.87 -10.19
CA LEU A 32 2.48 0.64 -9.45
C LEU A 32 1.32 0.82 -8.49
N THR A 33 0.34 -0.07 -8.53
CA THR A 33 -0.68 -0.17 -7.49
C THR A 33 -0.30 -1.25 -6.50
N LEU A 34 -0.15 -0.88 -5.23
CA LEU A 34 0.15 -1.81 -4.14
C LEU A 34 -1.07 -2.00 -3.26
N PHE A 35 -1.36 -3.24 -2.91
CA PHE A 35 -2.25 -3.56 -1.79
C PHE A 35 -1.38 -4.01 -0.62
N LEU A 36 -1.55 -3.36 0.53
CA LEU A 36 -0.75 -3.60 1.73
C LEU A 36 -1.67 -3.93 2.90
N LYS A 37 -1.14 -4.76 3.79
CA LYS A 37 -1.63 -4.90 5.16
C LYS A 37 -0.63 -4.21 6.09
N ASP A 38 -1.07 -3.27 6.92
CA ASP A 38 -0.24 -2.62 7.94
C ASP A 38 -0.89 -2.79 9.31
N THR A 39 -0.18 -3.47 10.23
CA THR A 39 -0.67 -3.72 11.60
C THR A 39 -0.14 -2.74 12.64
N THR A 40 0.54 -1.66 12.23
CA THR A 40 1.19 -0.68 13.14
C THR A 40 0.21 -0.07 14.13
N TYR A 41 -1.02 0.24 13.70
CA TYR A 41 -2.04 0.90 14.52
C TYR A 41 -3.25 0.01 14.83
N VAL A 42 -3.08 -1.32 14.75
CA VAL A 42 -4.15 -2.28 15.04
C VAL A 42 -4.02 -2.74 16.50
N PRO A 43 -4.80 -2.19 17.45
CA PRO A 43 -4.63 -2.49 18.87
C PRO A 43 -5.11 -3.91 19.24
N ASN A 44 -6.05 -4.46 18.47
CA ASN A 44 -6.60 -5.79 18.67
C ASN A 44 -6.45 -6.61 17.36
N PRO A 45 -5.78 -7.78 17.39
CA PRO A 45 -5.64 -8.66 16.22
C PRO A 45 -6.97 -9.03 15.55
N GLN A 46 -8.10 -9.02 16.27
CA GLN A 46 -9.41 -9.27 15.67
C GLN A 46 -9.87 -8.15 14.72
N ASP A 47 -9.34 -6.94 14.88
CA ASP A 47 -9.71 -5.78 14.06
C ASP A 47 -8.88 -5.70 12.78
N GLU A 48 -7.85 -6.54 12.60
CA GLU A 48 -6.96 -6.53 11.44
C GLU A 48 -7.72 -6.61 10.11
N TYR A 49 -8.81 -7.37 10.06
CA TYR A 49 -9.61 -7.52 8.85
C TYR A 49 -10.24 -6.19 8.37
N PHE A 50 -10.49 -5.26 9.29
CA PHE A 50 -11.16 -3.99 9.00
C PHE A 50 -10.21 -2.79 9.05
N ALA A 51 -9.17 -2.84 9.89
CA ALA A 51 -8.30 -1.70 10.19
C ALA A 51 -6.89 -1.81 9.61
N ALA A 52 -6.49 -2.98 9.10
CA ALA A 52 -5.13 -3.19 8.59
C ALA A 52 -5.01 -3.02 7.07
N GLY A 53 -6.08 -2.72 6.34
CA GLY A 53 -6.10 -2.70 4.87
C GLY A 53 -5.75 -1.35 4.26
N TYR A 54 -4.79 -1.33 3.33
CA TYR A 54 -4.29 -0.11 2.67
C TYR A 54 -4.08 -0.34 1.17
N MET A 55 -4.16 0.76 0.41
CA MET A 55 -3.67 0.80 -0.96
C MET A 55 -2.67 1.93 -1.13
N ALA A 56 -1.59 1.70 -1.89
CA ALA A 56 -0.73 2.76 -2.37
C ALA A 56 -0.78 2.86 -3.90
N VAL A 57 -0.90 4.08 -4.41
CA VAL A 57 -0.57 4.40 -5.81
C VAL A 57 0.85 4.92 -5.81
N CYS A 58 1.74 4.27 -6.56
CA CYS A 58 3.14 4.66 -6.66
C CYS A 58 3.43 5.13 -8.08
N GLU A 59 3.94 6.35 -8.22
CA GLU A 59 4.24 6.95 -9.52
C GLU A 59 5.75 7.08 -9.69
N ARG A 60 6.26 6.72 -10.87
CA ARG A 60 7.66 6.96 -11.21
C ARG A 60 7.82 8.38 -11.74
N LEU A 61 8.59 9.19 -11.02
CA LEU A 61 8.86 10.56 -11.44
C LEU A 61 9.78 10.58 -12.68
N PRO A 62 9.63 11.57 -13.58
CA PRO A 62 10.50 11.68 -14.75
C PRO A 62 11.98 11.76 -14.36
N GLY A 63 12.80 10.87 -14.93
CA GLY A 63 14.24 10.81 -14.68
C GLY A 63 14.67 9.96 -13.48
N GLU A 64 13.73 9.44 -12.69
CA GLU A 64 14.02 8.63 -11.51
C GLU A 64 13.86 7.12 -11.77
N THR A 65 14.62 6.31 -11.02
CA THR A 65 14.54 4.84 -11.08
C THR A 65 13.58 4.25 -10.03
N PHE A 66 13.09 5.06 -9.09
CA PHE A 66 12.20 4.65 -8.02
C PHE A 66 10.79 5.24 -8.19
N TYR A 67 9.83 4.65 -7.47
CA TYR A 67 8.45 5.13 -7.42
C TYR A 67 8.19 5.85 -6.09
N ALA A 68 7.47 6.96 -6.13
CA ALA A 68 6.99 7.64 -4.94
C ALA A 68 5.55 7.20 -4.66
N ALA A 69 5.28 6.71 -3.44
CA ALA A 69 3.97 6.20 -3.07
C ALA A 69 3.10 7.26 -2.40
N THR A 70 1.84 7.34 -2.80
CA THR A 70 0.75 7.95 -2.05
C THR A 70 -0.09 6.83 -1.43
N VAL A 71 -0.12 6.77 -0.09
CA VAL A 71 -0.82 5.72 0.67
C VAL A 71 -2.21 6.22 1.06
N TYR A 72 -3.22 5.40 0.81
CA TYR A 72 -4.60 5.61 1.20
C TYR A 72 -4.95 4.62 2.33
N HIS A 73 -5.31 5.18 3.48
CA HIS A 73 -5.79 4.43 4.64
C HIS A 73 -7.22 3.93 4.38
N GLU A 74 -7.46 2.65 4.67
CA GLU A 74 -8.77 1.98 4.73
C GLU A 74 -9.67 2.11 3.51
N TRP A 75 -9.82 1.00 2.79
CA TRP A 75 -10.79 0.89 1.70
C TRP A 75 -11.94 0.00 2.15
N PHE A 76 -13.07 0.61 2.45
CA PHE A 76 -14.28 -0.11 2.85
C PHE A 76 -15.00 -0.67 1.63
N MET A 77 -15.50 -1.89 1.72
CA MET A 77 -16.51 -2.37 0.77
C MET A 77 -17.73 -1.45 0.89
N VAL A 78 -18.10 -0.78 -0.20
CA VAL A 78 -19.37 -0.07 -0.27
C VAL A 78 -20.46 -1.15 -0.36
N ASP A 79 -21.28 -1.22 0.67
CA ASP A 79 -22.43 -2.11 0.66
C ASP A 79 -23.54 -1.49 -0.20
N ASN A 80 -23.94 -2.18 -1.27
CA ASN A 80 -25.08 -1.79 -2.10
C ASN A 80 -26.39 -2.29 -1.47
N GLN A 81 -26.59 -2.05 -0.17
CA GLN A 81 -27.89 -2.28 0.45
C GLN A 81 -28.89 -1.26 -0.07
N ASN A 82 -29.75 -1.73 -0.97
CA ASN A 82 -31.09 -1.15 -1.17
C ASN A 82 -32.00 -1.59 -0.02
#